data_AF-A0A662RH86-F1
#
_entry.id   AF-A0A662RH86-F1
#
_cell.length_a   1.000
_cell.length_b   1.000
_cell.length_c   1.000
_cell.angle_alpha   90.00
_cell.angle_beta   90.00
_cell.angle_gamma   90.00
#
_symmetry.space_group_name_H-M   'P 1'
#
loop_
_entity.id
_entity.type
_entity.pdbx_description
1 polymer ?
#
loop_
_entity_poly.entity_id
_entity_poly.type
_entity_poly.pdbx_seq_one_letter_code
_entity_poly.pdbx_strand_id
1 'polypeptide(L)' 'MNTKAEIQISGANVNLIVRPLMPDNMANMKTDIKEKSAITYFEAPKIGSLIASVDDYLMNAKVAQDMVELVMNLTQKS' A
#
# COMPACT_ATOMS: atom_id res chain seq x y z
N MET A 1 6.56 19.49 -15.07
CA MET A 1 6.84 19.23 -13.64
C MET A 1 6.75 17.73 -13.44
N ASN A 2 7.65 17.13 -12.66
CA ASN A 2 7.57 15.71 -12.32
C ASN A 2 7.46 15.61 -10.80
N THR A 3 6.35 15.09 -10.31
CA THR A 3 6.02 15.08 -8.87
C THR A 3 6.15 13.65 -8.36
N LYS A 4 6.78 13.50 -7.20
CA LYS A 4 7.00 12.22 -6.55
C LYS A 4 6.31 12.21 -5.19
N ALA A 5 5.82 11.05 -4.79
CA ALA A 5 5.31 10.80 -3.44
C ALA A 5 5.87 9.49 -2.91
N GLU A 6 5.96 9.39 -1.59
CA GLU A 6 6.37 8.19 -0.88
C GLU A 6 5.37 7.92 0.24
N ILE A 7 4.85 6.70 0.30
CA ILE A 7 4.00 6.23 1.39
C ILE A 7 4.70 5.08 2.09
N GLN A 8 4.98 5.26 3.38
CA GLN A 8 5.51 4.20 4.24
C GLN A 8 4.41 3.66 5.15
N ILE A 9 4.17 2.35 5.08
CA ILE A 9 3.29 1.62 6.00
C ILE A 9 4.18 0.72 6.86
N SER A 10 3.96 0.70 8.18
CA SER A 10 4.74 -0.12 9.12
C SER A 10 3.83 -0.90 10.06
N GLY A 11 4.21 -2.12 10.42
CA GLY A 11 3.41 -2.97 11.30
C GLY A 11 3.76 -4.45 11.19
N ALA A 12 3.30 -5.25 12.16
CA ALA A 12 3.62 -6.68 12.25
C ALA A 12 3.15 -7.48 11.02
N ASN A 13 2.03 -7.08 10.41
CA ASN A 13 1.42 -7.78 9.28
C ASN A 13 1.55 -7.01 7.95
N VAL A 14 2.49 -6.06 7.86
CA VAL A 14 2.62 -5.20 6.67
C VAL A 14 2.79 -5.99 5.37
N ASN A 15 3.47 -7.14 5.44
CA ASN A 15 3.63 -8.05 4.31
C ASN A 15 2.29 -8.55 3.76
N LEU A 16 1.32 -8.83 4.63
CA LEU A 16 0.00 -9.33 4.25
C LEU A 16 -0.89 -8.22 3.65
N ILE A 17 -0.67 -6.97 4.08
CA ILE A 17 -1.41 -5.80 3.61
C ILE A 17 -0.90 -5.34 2.23
N VAL A 18 0.42 -5.29 2.04
CA VAL A 18 1.03 -4.61 0.89
C VAL A 18 1.30 -5.53 -0.30
N ARG A 19 1.58 -6.82 -0.09
CA ARG A 19 1.78 -7.77 -1.20
C ARG A 19 0.61 -7.83 -2.19
N PRO A 20 -0.67 -7.82 -1.75
CA PRO A 20 -1.81 -7.77 -2.65
C PRO A 20 -1.90 -6.49 -3.50
N LEU A 21 -1.24 -5.40 -3.09
CA LEU A 21 -1.23 -4.13 -3.81
C LEU A 21 -0.18 -4.10 -4.95
N MET A 22 0.83 -4.96 -4.89
CA MET A 22 1.95 -4.96 -5.85
C MET A 22 1.58 -5.30 -7.30
N PRO A 23 0.59 -6.18 -7.60
CA PRO A 23 0.17 -6.45 -8.98
C PRO A 23 -0.38 -5.21 -9.70
N ASP A 24 -0.86 -4.21 -8.96
CA ASP A 24 -1.34 -2.92 -9.49
C ASP A 24 -0.21 -1.87 -9.62
N ASN A 25 1.05 -2.30 -9.48
CA ASN A 25 2.21 -1.48 -9.74
C ASN A 25 2.30 -1.18 -11.25
N MET A 26 1.64 -0.09 -11.66
CA MET A 26 1.90 0.58 -12.92
C MET A 26 3.38 0.98 -13.02
N ALA A 27 3.87 1.27 -14.24
CA ALA A 27 5.28 1.64 -14.48
C ALA A 27 5.79 2.85 -13.66
N ASN A 28 4.87 3.58 -13.03
CA ASN A 28 5.11 4.76 -12.22
C ASN A 28 4.93 4.53 -10.71
N MET A 29 4.73 3.28 -10.29
CA MET A 29 4.61 2.86 -8.89
C MET A 29 5.61 1.74 -8.58
N LYS A 30 6.34 1.87 -7.48
CA LYS A 30 7.29 0.83 -7.02
C LYS A 30 7.15 0.61 -5.53
N THR A 31 6.96 -0.63 -5.12
CA THR A 31 6.90 -1.00 -3.71
C THR A 31 8.12 -1.81 -3.30
N ASP A 32 8.80 -1.37 -2.25
CA ASP A 32 9.88 -2.08 -1.58
C ASP A 32 9.41 -2.53 -0.19
N ILE A 33 9.46 -3.83 0.09
CA ILE A 33 9.03 -4.41 1.37
C ILE A 33 10.24 -4.84 2.19
N LYS A 34 10.26 -4.42 3.46
CA LYS A 34 11.17 -4.87 4.52
C LYS A 34 10.36 -5.58 5.61
N GLU A 35 11.01 -6.29 6.53
CA GLU A 35 10.33 -7.18 7.49
C GLU A 35 9.16 -6.53 8.24
N LYS A 36 9.30 -5.26 8.66
CA LYS A 36 8.30 -4.53 9.46
C LYS A 36 7.78 -3.25 8.81
N SER A 37 8.19 -2.98 7.57
CA SER A 37 7.73 -1.81 6.83
C SER A 37 7.69 -2.06 5.34
N ALA A 38 6.83 -1.33 4.64
CA ALA A 38 6.83 -1.28 3.20
C ALA A 38 6.78 0.19 2.76
N ILE A 39 7.50 0.49 1.69
CA ILE A 39 7.57 1.82 1.10
C ILE A 39 7.07 1.71 -0.34
N THR A 40 6.07 2.51 -0.68
CA THR A 40 5.58 2.62 -2.05
C THR A 40 5.89 4.00 -2.60
N TYR A 41 6.65 4.03 -3.68
CA TYR A 41 7.03 5.21 -4.45
C TYR A 41 6.05 5.44 -5.58
N PHE A 42 5.69 6.70 -5.80
CA PHE A 42 4.84 7.15 -6.88
C PHE A 42 5.54 8.24 -7.67
N GLU A 43 5.38 8.22 -8.98
CA GLU A 43 5.84 9.28 -9.87
C GLU A 43 4.73 9.64 -10.86
N ALA A 44 4.47 10.93 -11.07
CA ALA A 44 3.52 11.34 -12.09
C ALA A 44 3.85 12.73 -12.67
N PRO A 45 3.56 12.94 -13.97
CA PRO A 45 3.80 14.23 -14.63
C PRO A 45 2.75 15.29 -14.27
N LYS A 46 1.61 14.90 -13.70
CA LYS A 46 0.51 15.79 -13.31
C LYS A 46 0.16 15.56 -11.85
N ILE A 47 0.05 16.64 -11.08
CA ILE A 47 -0.27 16.56 -9.65
C ILE A 47 -1.63 15.91 -9.38
N GLY A 48 -2.64 16.18 -10.22
CA GLY A 48 -3.96 15.55 -10.09
C GLY A 48 -3.92 14.03 -10.31
N SER A 49 -3.07 13.56 -11.21
CA SER A 49 -2.86 12.12 -11.42
C SER A 49 -2.16 11.48 -10.23
N LEU A 50 -1.16 12.16 -9.64
CA LEU A 50 -0.50 11.69 -8.43
C LEU A 50 -1.48 11.55 -7.27
N ILE A 51 -2.33 12.57 -7.06
CA ILE A 51 -3.35 12.57 -6.01
C ILE A 51 -4.29 11.38 -6.17
N ALA A 52 -4.84 11.18 -7.37
CA ALA A 52 -5.75 10.06 -7.65
C ALA A 52 -5.08 8.70 -7.38
N SER A 53 -3.85 8.49 -7.87
CA SER A 53 -3.14 7.22 -7.65
C SER A 53 -2.79 6.95 -6.19
N VAL A 54 -2.44 7.98 -5.42
CA VAL A 54 -2.20 7.83 -3.98
C VAL A 54 -3.50 7.54 -3.24
N ASP A 55 -4.60 8.20 -3.59
CA ASP A 55 -5.92 7.97 -2.99
C ASP A 55 -6.42 6.54 -3.22
N ASP A 56 -6.36 6.06 -4.48
CA ASP A 56 -6.70 4.69 -4.85
C ASP A 56 -5.83 3.67 -4.10
N TYR A 57 -4.52 3.92 -4.01
CA TYR A 57 -3.61 3.05 -3.25
C TYR A 57 -3.95 2.99 -1.76
N LEU A 58 -4.24 4.14 -1.13
CA LEU A 58 -4.57 4.20 0.29
C LEU A 58 -5.92 3.52 0.58
N MET A 59 -6.88 3.65 -0.33
CA MET A 59 -8.16 2.92 -0.24
C MET A 59 -7.94 1.40 -0.31
N ASN A 60 -7.15 0.93 -1.27
CA ASN A 60 -6.81 -0.49 -1.39
C ASN A 60 -6.05 -1.01 -0.15
N ALA A 61 -5.11 -0.21 0.38
CA ALA A 61 -4.37 -0.56 1.59
C ALA A 61 -5.29 -0.68 2.82
N LYS A 62 -6.29 0.19 2.94
CA LYS A 62 -7.29 0.14 4.02
C LYS A 62 -8.11 -1.15 3.96
N VAL A 63 -8.59 -1.54 2.77
CA VAL A 63 -9.34 -2.79 2.59
C VAL A 63 -8.48 -3.99 2.94
N ALA A 64 -7.22 -4.04 2.46
CA ALA A 64 -6.30 -5.12 2.79
C ALA A 64 -6.01 -5.21 4.29
N GLN A 65 -5.87 -4.07 4.97
CA GLN A 65 -5.74 -4.01 6.43
C GLN A 65 -6.96 -4.60 7.14
N ASP A 66 -8.17 -4.19 6.76
CA ASP A 66 -9.41 -4.66 7.37
C ASP A 66 -9.57 -6.18 7.24
N MET A 67 -9.19 -6.73 6.09
CA MET A 67 -9.24 -8.17 5.85
C MET A 67 -8.22 -8.93 6.71
N VAL A 68 -7.01 -8.39 6.87
CA VAL A 68 -5.99 -8.98 7.76
C VAL A 68 -6.46 -8.94 9.21
N GLU A 69 -7.00 -7.82 9.68
CA GLU A 69 -7.52 -7.69 11.05
C GLU A 69 -8.68 -8.65 11.30
N LEU A 70 -9.61 -8.78 10.35
CA LEU A 70 -10.71 -9.74 10.43
C LEU A 70 -10.21 -11.17 10.61
N VAL A 71 -9.26 -11.62 9.77
CA VAL A 71 -8.72 -12.99 9.84
C VAL A 71 -7.97 -13.21 11.16
N MET A 72 -7.13 -12.27 11.58
CA MET A 72 -6.37 -12.40 12.83
C MET A 72 -7.29 -12.50 14.05
N ASN A 73 -8.35 -11.71 14.09
CA ASN A 73 -9.35 -11.76 15.16
C ASN A 73 -10.14 -13.07 15.20
N LEU A 74 -10.37 -13.71 14.05
CA LEU A 74 -11.01 -15.03 13.98
C LEU A 74 -10.08 -16.15 14.48
N THR A 75 -8.78 -16.08 14.15
CA THR A 75 -7.78 -17.07 14.59
C THR A 75 -7.45 -17.02 16.08
N GLN A 76 -7.65 -15.88 16.75
CA GLN A 76 -7.44 -15.75 18.20
C GLN A 76 -8.64 -16.24 19.04
N LYS A 77 -9.79 -16.48 18.40
CA LYS A 77 -11.02 -16.97 19.06
C LYS A 77 -11.23 -18.48 18.96
N SER A 78 -10.35 -19.18 18.23
CA SER A 78 -10.38 -20.64 18.05
C SER A 78 -9.27 -21.29 18.88
#